data_AF-A0A2H4Y381-F1
#
_entry.id   AF-A0A2H4Y381-F1
#
_cell.length_a   1.000
_cell.length_b   1.000
_cell.length_c   1.000
_cell.angle_alpha   90.00
_cell.angle_beta   90.00
_cell.angle_gamma   90.00
#
_symmetry.space_group_name_H-M   'P 1'
#
loop_
_entity.id
_entity.type
_entity.pdbx_description
1 polymer ?
#
loop_
_entity_poly.entity_id
_entity_poly.type
_entity_poly.pdbx_seq_one_letter_code
_entity_poly.pdbx_strand_id
1 'polypeptide(L)'
;LVHAVSRALVGRELFWHALRENLKKHLKENLDRYKALFHDFIDAAEWEDIINECDPLFVPREGDSLGLRNIHIFGLANVLHRPIILLDSLSGMRSSGDYSATFLPGLIPVENCKGKDGQLNKPICIAWSSSGRNHYIPLVGIKGGSLPKLPLKLLPKAWGVPQGLIRQYIKLEDDGSCIIGGDRSLQDKYLLRLVAAMEEVFMDNYGVHPSLVADMHQYVYRRTGVIGVQPEDVTATAKKAVSENRLHKCLICGALSELVVPPPEWLAPGGKLHNLAKSTHGQLKQDKNYSFPLNNIVCSYDSVSDVLVPDFNLSNLTNCNCCRGNSVRRVKSDASIVYLDGDRTNTRSSGGKCGCGFKHYWDGKEYDNLPEAFPITLEWSGRVVR
;
A
#
# COMPACT_ATOMS: atom_id res chain seq x y z
N LEU A 1 2.42 -11.43 -11.54
CA LEU A 1 1.35 -12.44 -11.66
C LEU A 1 0.19 -12.19 -10.70
N VAL A 2 0.39 -12.33 -9.38
CA VAL A 2 -0.70 -12.25 -8.38
C VAL A 2 -1.48 -10.93 -8.38
N HIS A 3 -0.85 -9.80 -8.70
CA HIS A 3 -1.56 -8.52 -8.87
C HIS A 3 -2.55 -8.56 -10.04
N ALA A 4 -2.15 -9.13 -11.18
CA ALA A 4 -3.03 -9.31 -12.34
C ALA A 4 -4.20 -10.26 -11.99
N VAL A 5 -3.91 -11.37 -11.32
CA VAL A 5 -4.95 -12.32 -10.87
C VAL A 5 -5.92 -11.64 -9.89
N SER A 6 -5.42 -10.90 -8.89
CA SER A 6 -6.26 -10.16 -7.95
C SER A 6 -7.15 -9.14 -8.66
N ARG A 7 -6.60 -8.37 -9.62
CA ARG A 7 -7.38 -7.43 -10.43
C ARG A 7 -8.43 -8.14 -11.30
N ALA A 8 -8.11 -9.31 -11.86
CA ALA A 8 -9.05 -10.10 -12.63
C ALA A 8 -10.19 -10.69 -11.77
N LEU A 9 -9.92 -10.96 -10.49
CA LEU A 9 -10.92 -11.47 -9.54
C LEU A 9 -11.86 -10.36 -9.05
N VAL A 10 -11.30 -9.22 -8.62
CA VAL A 10 -12.06 -8.20 -7.86
C VAL A 10 -11.81 -6.76 -8.27
N GLY A 11 -11.09 -6.51 -9.36
CA GLY A 11 -10.82 -5.16 -9.87
C GLY A 11 -9.85 -4.34 -9.01
N ARG A 12 -9.16 -4.98 -8.05
CA ARG A 12 -8.20 -4.38 -7.13
C ARG A 12 -7.05 -5.34 -6.88
N GLU A 13 -5.91 -4.83 -6.44
CA GLU A 13 -4.76 -5.66 -6.07
C GLU A 13 -4.82 -6.21 -4.64
N LEU A 14 -5.95 -6.04 -3.95
CA LEU A 14 -6.10 -6.30 -2.53
C LEU A 14 -5.64 -7.70 -2.07
N PHE A 15 -5.75 -8.71 -2.93
CA PHE A 15 -5.44 -10.09 -2.59
C PHE A 15 -4.04 -10.55 -3.01
N TRP A 16 -3.16 -9.67 -3.49
CA TRP A 16 -1.85 -10.08 -3.98
C TRP A 16 -1.06 -10.89 -2.93
N HIS A 17 -1.06 -10.44 -1.66
CA HIS A 17 -0.35 -11.08 -0.55
C HIS A 17 -1.01 -12.41 -0.18
N ALA A 18 -2.33 -12.40 0.03
CA ALA A 18 -3.08 -13.61 0.35
C ALA A 18 -2.94 -14.68 -0.74
N LEU A 19 -2.92 -14.30 -2.02
CA LEU A 19 -2.70 -15.23 -3.13
C LEU A 19 -1.31 -15.86 -3.09
N ARG A 20 -0.27 -15.09 -2.74
CA ARG A 20 1.10 -15.60 -2.55
C ARG A 20 1.20 -16.59 -1.38
N GLU A 21 0.69 -16.20 -0.22
CA GLU A 21 0.66 -17.06 0.97
C GLU A 21 -0.09 -18.36 0.74
N ASN A 22 -1.29 -18.29 0.15
CA ASN A 22 -2.09 -19.48 -0.14
C ASN A 22 -1.44 -20.36 -1.23
N LEU A 23 -0.78 -19.77 -2.22
CA LEU A 23 -0.01 -20.52 -3.21
C LEU A 23 1.15 -21.28 -2.56
N LYS A 24 1.95 -20.60 -1.72
CA LYS A 24 3.07 -21.20 -0.97
C LYS A 24 2.58 -22.36 -0.11
N LYS A 25 1.51 -22.14 0.66
CA LYS A 25 0.88 -23.16 1.48
C LYS A 25 0.40 -24.36 0.65
N HIS A 26 -0.34 -24.10 -0.43
CA HIS A 26 -0.88 -25.15 -1.29
C HIS A 26 0.21 -26.01 -1.94
N LEU A 27 1.31 -25.40 -2.41
CA LEU A 27 2.46 -26.12 -2.97
C LEU A 27 3.13 -27.01 -1.91
N LYS A 28 3.31 -26.52 -0.67
CA LYS A 28 3.87 -27.31 0.43
C LYS A 28 2.98 -28.50 0.79
N GLU A 29 1.67 -28.28 0.95
CA GLU A 29 0.71 -29.31 1.36
C GLU A 29 0.50 -30.39 0.28
N ASN A 30 0.70 -30.08 -1.00
CA ASN A 30 0.46 -30.99 -2.11
C ASN A 30 1.74 -31.37 -2.87
N LEU A 31 2.93 -31.14 -2.29
CA LEU A 31 4.21 -31.22 -2.98
C LEU A 31 4.42 -32.55 -3.72
N ASP A 32 4.05 -33.67 -3.11
CA ASP A 32 4.24 -34.99 -3.72
C ASP A 32 3.40 -35.17 -4.99
N ARG A 33 2.17 -34.61 -5.02
CA ARG A 33 1.30 -34.65 -6.19
C ARG A 33 1.89 -33.80 -7.32
N TYR A 34 2.46 -32.65 -6.98
CA TYR A 34 3.16 -31.79 -7.92
C TYR A 34 4.41 -32.46 -8.48
N LYS A 35 5.25 -33.05 -7.63
CA LYS A 35 6.43 -33.82 -8.03
C LYS A 35 6.05 -34.96 -8.97
N ALA A 36 5.04 -35.75 -8.64
CA ALA A 36 4.57 -36.85 -9.49
C ALA A 36 4.07 -36.35 -10.86
N LEU A 37 3.30 -35.25 -10.88
CA LEU A 37 2.73 -34.70 -12.11
C LEU A 37 3.78 -34.09 -13.05
N PHE A 38 4.84 -33.50 -12.48
CA PHE A 38 5.84 -32.74 -13.23
C PHE A 38 7.25 -33.34 -13.19
N HIS A 39 7.42 -34.59 -12.77
CA HIS A 39 8.73 -35.24 -12.63
C HIS A 39 9.57 -35.26 -13.92
N ASP A 40 8.91 -35.32 -15.09
CA ASP A 40 9.57 -35.28 -16.40
C ASP A 40 9.97 -33.86 -16.85
N PHE A 41 9.50 -32.82 -16.15
CA PHE A 41 9.64 -31.42 -16.58
C PHE A 41 10.33 -30.51 -15.56
N ILE A 42 10.31 -30.85 -14.27
CA ILE A 42 10.86 -30.04 -13.18
C ILE A 42 11.77 -30.93 -12.33
N ASP A 43 13.03 -30.53 -12.20
CA ASP A 43 14.01 -31.25 -11.38
C ASP A 43 13.61 -31.24 -9.88
N ALA A 44 13.95 -32.31 -9.17
CA ALA A 44 13.68 -32.44 -7.74
C ALA A 44 14.30 -31.28 -6.91
N ALA A 45 15.44 -30.75 -7.33
CA ALA A 45 16.14 -29.64 -6.68
C ALA A 45 15.42 -28.29 -6.83
N GLU A 46 14.64 -28.09 -7.90
CA GLU A 46 13.97 -26.80 -8.16
C GLU A 46 12.78 -26.53 -7.23
N TRP A 47 12.23 -27.56 -6.58
CA TRP A 47 10.99 -27.41 -5.81
C TRP A 47 11.12 -26.47 -4.61
N GLU A 48 12.29 -26.42 -3.98
CA GLU A 48 12.53 -25.51 -2.87
C GLU A 48 12.47 -24.05 -3.35
N ASP A 49 13.13 -23.76 -4.47
CA ASP A 49 13.13 -22.44 -5.09
C ASP A 49 11.73 -22.02 -5.55
N ILE A 50 10.98 -22.92 -6.22
CA ILE A 50 9.58 -22.70 -6.63
C ILE A 50 8.71 -22.30 -5.42
N ILE A 51 8.86 -22.99 -4.29
CA ILE A 51 8.09 -22.68 -3.08
C ILE A 51 8.54 -21.35 -2.47
N ASN A 52 9.83 -21.05 -2.49
CA ASN A 52 10.38 -19.80 -1.94
C ASN A 52 9.99 -18.58 -2.78
N GLU A 53 9.92 -18.71 -4.12
CA GLU A 53 9.47 -17.66 -5.04
C GLU A 53 8.04 -17.17 -4.73
N CYS A 54 7.22 -18.02 -4.08
CA CYS A 54 5.87 -17.68 -3.66
C CYS A 54 5.82 -16.71 -2.48
N ASP A 55 6.90 -16.53 -1.73
CA ASP A 55 6.94 -15.65 -0.55
C ASP A 55 6.62 -14.19 -0.94
N PRO A 56 5.72 -13.49 -0.23
CA PRO A 56 5.44 -12.07 -0.46
C PRO A 56 6.66 -11.16 -0.40
N LEU A 57 7.66 -11.50 0.41
CA LEU A 57 8.90 -10.76 0.62
C LEU A 57 10.08 -11.38 -0.13
N PHE A 58 9.83 -12.32 -1.05
CA PHE A 58 10.89 -12.93 -1.85
C PHE A 58 11.69 -11.87 -2.62
N VAL A 59 13.01 -11.87 -2.41
CA VAL A 59 13.96 -11.06 -3.17
C VAL A 59 14.82 -12.01 -4.01
N PRO A 60 14.82 -11.89 -5.35
CA PRO A 60 15.65 -12.74 -6.21
C PRO A 60 17.14 -12.45 -5.97
N ARG A 61 18.01 -13.40 -6.35
CA ARG A 61 19.45 -13.15 -6.38
C ARG A 61 19.80 -12.25 -7.57
N GLU A 62 20.93 -11.55 -7.47
CA GLU A 62 21.42 -10.71 -8.57
C GLU A 62 21.63 -11.55 -9.84
N GLY A 63 21.01 -11.14 -10.95
CA GLY A 63 21.16 -11.78 -12.27
C GLY A 63 20.08 -12.80 -12.64
N ASP A 64 19.21 -13.21 -11.72
CA ASP A 64 18.14 -14.17 -12.01
C ASP A 64 17.01 -13.54 -12.84
N SER A 65 16.56 -14.24 -13.90
CA SER A 65 15.38 -13.84 -14.67
C SER A 65 14.12 -14.04 -13.83
N LEU A 66 13.70 -12.96 -13.17
CA LEU A 66 12.54 -12.80 -12.31
C LEU A 66 11.23 -13.42 -12.83
N GLY A 67 10.49 -14.11 -11.95
CA GLY A 67 9.02 -14.10 -11.97
C GLY A 67 8.35 -15.43 -11.66
N LEU A 68 7.18 -15.36 -11.01
CA LEU A 68 6.29 -16.51 -10.84
C LEU A 68 5.97 -17.13 -12.22
N ARG A 69 6.54 -18.31 -12.47
CA ARG A 69 6.47 -19.16 -13.67
C ARG A 69 5.11 -19.87 -13.86
N ASN A 70 4.97 -20.62 -14.97
CA ASN A 70 3.76 -21.40 -15.30
C ASN A 70 3.27 -22.35 -14.17
N ILE A 71 4.21 -22.98 -13.45
CA ILE A 71 3.87 -23.83 -12.28
C ILE A 71 3.10 -23.06 -11.21
N HIS A 72 3.39 -21.77 -11.01
CA HIS A 72 2.69 -20.89 -10.08
C HIS A 72 1.30 -20.53 -10.58
N ILE A 73 1.12 -20.36 -11.90
CA ILE A 73 -0.20 -20.12 -12.48
C ILE A 73 -1.08 -21.36 -12.32
N PHE A 74 -0.52 -22.55 -12.57
CA PHE A 74 -1.20 -23.82 -12.29
C PHE A 74 -1.55 -23.95 -10.79
N GLY A 75 -0.64 -23.61 -9.89
CA GLY A 75 -0.92 -23.57 -8.46
C GLY A 75 -2.04 -22.59 -8.09
N LEU A 76 -2.04 -21.38 -8.66
CA LEU A 76 -3.09 -20.40 -8.44
C LEU A 76 -4.45 -20.87 -8.98
N ALA A 77 -4.49 -21.58 -10.11
CA ALA A 77 -5.74 -22.16 -10.61
C ALA A 77 -6.34 -23.12 -9.58
N ASN A 78 -5.50 -23.99 -8.99
CA ASN A 78 -5.91 -24.91 -7.93
C ASN A 78 -6.35 -24.16 -6.65
N VAL A 79 -5.58 -23.18 -6.17
CA VAL A 79 -5.94 -22.35 -5.00
C VAL A 79 -7.27 -21.63 -5.19
N LEU A 80 -7.55 -21.15 -6.41
CA LEU A 80 -8.78 -20.43 -6.73
C LEU A 80 -9.95 -21.33 -7.08
N HIS A 81 -9.73 -22.65 -7.23
CA HIS A 81 -10.71 -23.59 -7.74
C HIS A 81 -11.33 -23.11 -9.06
N ARG A 82 -10.48 -22.48 -9.90
CA ARG A 82 -10.92 -21.69 -11.06
C ARG A 82 -9.86 -21.72 -12.15
N PRO A 83 -10.22 -22.03 -13.40
CA PRO A 83 -9.28 -22.00 -14.50
C PRO A 83 -8.68 -20.61 -14.74
N ILE A 84 -7.41 -20.57 -15.15
CA ILE A 84 -6.70 -19.36 -15.56
C ILE A 84 -6.24 -19.54 -17.01
N ILE A 85 -6.59 -18.60 -17.88
CA ILE A 85 -6.14 -18.55 -19.27
C ILE A 85 -5.06 -17.49 -19.35
N LEU A 86 -3.87 -17.86 -19.81
CA LEU A 86 -2.78 -16.94 -20.11
C LEU A 86 -2.65 -16.80 -21.61
N LEU A 87 -2.88 -15.60 -22.12
CA LEU A 87 -2.69 -15.25 -23.53
C LEU A 87 -1.35 -14.56 -23.75
N ASP A 88 -0.82 -14.71 -24.96
CA ASP A 88 0.35 -14.00 -25.47
C ASP A 88 0.02 -13.48 -26.88
N SER A 89 0.96 -12.76 -27.48
CA SER A 89 1.06 -12.56 -28.93
C SER A 89 0.84 -13.86 -29.72
N LEU A 90 0.29 -13.76 -30.93
CA LEU A 90 0.08 -14.92 -31.80
C LEU A 90 1.36 -15.73 -32.05
N SER A 91 2.51 -15.07 -32.11
CA SER A 91 3.82 -15.71 -32.21
C SER A 91 4.16 -16.48 -30.94
N GLY A 92 3.98 -15.87 -29.76
CA GLY A 92 4.22 -16.53 -28.46
C GLY A 92 3.28 -17.72 -28.25
N MET A 93 2.01 -17.59 -28.60
CA MET A 93 1.05 -18.71 -28.52
C MET A 93 1.36 -19.88 -29.47
N ARG A 94 2.21 -19.68 -30.47
CA ARG A 94 2.66 -20.72 -31.43
C ARG A 94 4.05 -21.26 -31.11
N SER A 95 4.80 -20.59 -30.24
CA SER A 95 6.13 -20.99 -29.80
C SER A 95 6.02 -22.09 -28.76
N SER A 96 6.81 -23.15 -28.89
CA SER A 96 6.84 -24.28 -27.94
C SER A 96 7.50 -23.95 -26.60
N GLY A 97 8.09 -22.75 -26.47
CA GLY A 97 8.78 -22.30 -25.25
C GLY A 97 8.07 -21.19 -24.47
N ASP A 98 6.95 -20.64 -24.97
CA ASP A 98 6.34 -19.43 -24.40
C ASP A 98 5.09 -19.66 -23.55
N TYR A 99 4.92 -18.75 -22.59
CA TYR A 99 4.06 -18.76 -21.41
C TYR A 99 2.54 -18.96 -21.64
N SER A 100 2.04 -19.03 -22.88
CA SER A 100 0.61 -19.11 -23.14
C SER A 100 0.03 -20.51 -22.90
N ALA A 101 -0.94 -20.60 -22.00
CA ALA A 101 -1.63 -21.85 -21.70
C ALA A 101 -2.97 -21.66 -20.99
N THR A 102 -3.77 -22.73 -20.98
CA THR A 102 -4.93 -22.89 -20.12
C THR A 102 -4.54 -23.70 -18.88
N PHE A 103 -4.59 -23.08 -17.71
CA PHE A 103 -4.26 -23.69 -16.43
C PHE A 103 -5.55 -24.12 -15.73
N LEU A 104 -5.75 -25.42 -15.62
CA LEU A 104 -6.92 -26.01 -14.98
C LEU A 104 -6.60 -26.35 -13.52
N PRO A 105 -7.58 -26.28 -12.59
CA PRO A 105 -7.40 -26.75 -11.22
C PRO A 105 -7.39 -28.28 -11.14
N GLY A 106 -6.45 -28.92 -11.85
CA GLY A 106 -6.43 -30.37 -12.06
C GLY A 106 -6.12 -31.21 -10.81
N LEU A 107 -5.72 -30.58 -9.70
CA LEU A 107 -5.58 -31.24 -8.40
C LEU A 107 -6.86 -31.18 -7.55
N ILE A 108 -7.86 -30.42 -8.01
CA ILE A 108 -9.14 -30.20 -7.34
C ILE A 108 -10.25 -30.91 -8.12
N PRO A 109 -11.11 -31.71 -7.48
CA PRO A 109 -12.26 -32.30 -8.14
C PRO A 109 -13.20 -31.25 -8.75
N VAL A 110 -13.77 -31.54 -9.93
CA VAL A 110 -14.57 -30.60 -10.74
C VAL A 110 -15.77 -30.05 -9.96
N GLU A 111 -16.39 -30.85 -9.12
CA GLU A 111 -17.50 -30.49 -8.23
C GLU A 111 -17.14 -29.36 -7.26
N ASN A 112 -15.87 -29.26 -6.85
CA ASN A 112 -15.36 -28.22 -5.96
C ASN A 112 -14.93 -26.95 -6.73
N CYS A 113 -15.02 -26.95 -8.06
CA CYS A 113 -14.74 -25.81 -8.93
C CYS A 113 -16.02 -25.09 -9.40
N LYS A 114 -17.11 -25.28 -8.65
CA LYS A 114 -18.42 -24.67 -8.91
C LYS A 114 -18.72 -23.55 -7.93
N GLY A 115 -19.41 -22.52 -8.40
CA GLY A 115 -19.94 -21.45 -7.57
C GLY A 115 -21.12 -21.92 -6.72
N LYS A 116 -21.62 -21.03 -5.86
CA LYS A 116 -22.83 -21.30 -5.03
C LYS A 116 -24.09 -21.55 -5.86
N ASP A 117 -24.07 -21.17 -7.13
CA ASP A 117 -25.12 -21.44 -8.12
C ASP A 117 -24.99 -22.81 -8.80
N GLY A 118 -24.00 -23.62 -8.40
CA GLY A 118 -23.71 -24.93 -8.98
C GLY A 118 -23.08 -24.88 -10.37
N GLN A 119 -22.82 -23.68 -10.91
CA GLN A 119 -22.19 -23.51 -12.22
C GLN A 119 -20.67 -23.51 -12.08
N LEU A 120 -19.95 -23.98 -13.10
CA LEU A 120 -18.49 -23.91 -13.13
C LEU A 120 -18.01 -22.46 -13.02
N ASN A 121 -16.96 -22.24 -12.25
CA ASN A 121 -16.31 -20.94 -12.19
C ASN A 121 -15.75 -20.58 -13.58
N LYS A 122 -16.31 -19.55 -14.21
CA LYS A 122 -15.85 -19.02 -15.51
C LYS A 122 -14.34 -18.72 -15.46
N PRO A 123 -13.50 -19.08 -16.44
CA PRO A 123 -12.07 -18.82 -16.40
C PRO A 123 -11.73 -17.34 -16.16
N ILE A 124 -10.66 -17.05 -15.41
CA ILE A 124 -10.03 -15.71 -15.47
C ILE A 124 -9.05 -15.66 -16.64
N CYS A 125 -8.89 -14.49 -17.23
CA CYS A 125 -7.97 -14.29 -18.36
C CYS A 125 -6.91 -13.26 -17.99
N ILE A 126 -5.66 -13.61 -18.20
CA ILE A 126 -4.50 -12.73 -18.05
C ILE A 126 -3.70 -12.79 -19.36
N ALA A 127 -2.93 -11.75 -19.63
CA ALA A 127 -2.01 -11.73 -20.77
C ALA A 127 -0.59 -11.42 -20.33
N TRP A 128 0.37 -11.96 -21.07
CA TRP A 128 1.77 -11.61 -20.97
C TRP A 128 2.07 -10.41 -21.88
N SER A 129 2.65 -9.34 -21.32
CA SER A 129 2.86 -8.12 -22.10
C SER A 129 3.97 -8.25 -23.13
N SER A 130 5.17 -8.69 -22.72
CA SER A 130 6.34 -8.96 -23.56
C SER A 130 7.53 -9.38 -22.71
N SER A 131 8.52 -10.04 -23.32
CA SER A 131 9.82 -10.35 -22.68
C SER A 131 10.53 -9.08 -22.16
N GLY A 132 10.44 -7.96 -22.87
CA GLY A 132 11.04 -6.69 -22.45
C GLY A 132 10.34 -5.99 -21.28
N ARG A 133 9.09 -6.36 -20.95
CA ARG A 133 8.34 -5.80 -19.81
C ARG A 133 8.19 -6.77 -18.64
N ASN A 134 8.33 -8.07 -18.88
CA ASN A 134 8.23 -9.14 -17.89
C ASN A 134 6.98 -9.00 -16.99
N HIS A 135 5.82 -8.68 -17.59
CA HIS A 135 4.65 -8.21 -16.85
C HIS A 135 3.35 -8.91 -17.28
N TYR A 136 2.57 -9.33 -16.28
CA TYR A 136 1.22 -9.88 -16.46
C TYR A 136 0.17 -8.78 -16.36
N ILE A 137 -0.79 -8.77 -17.27
CA ILE A 137 -1.93 -7.86 -17.25
C ILE A 137 -3.26 -8.63 -17.15
N PRO A 138 -4.24 -8.13 -16.39
CA PRO A 138 -5.58 -8.73 -16.36
C PRO A 138 -6.37 -8.36 -17.62
N LEU A 139 -7.09 -9.33 -18.18
CA LEU A 139 -8.08 -9.10 -19.23
C LEU A 139 -9.48 -9.24 -18.61
N VAL A 140 -10.18 -8.12 -18.46
CA VAL A 140 -11.46 -8.04 -17.73
C VAL A 140 -12.55 -7.43 -18.60
N GLY A 141 -13.81 -7.77 -18.29
CA GLY A 141 -14.98 -7.16 -18.91
C GLY A 141 -15.18 -5.71 -18.50
N ILE A 142 -15.90 -4.96 -19.33
CA ILE A 142 -16.29 -3.58 -19.05
C ILE A 142 -17.55 -3.61 -18.17
N LYS A 143 -17.55 -2.85 -17.07
CA LYS A 143 -18.70 -2.76 -16.16
C LYS A 143 -19.95 -2.31 -16.92
N GLY A 144 -21.03 -3.06 -16.80
CA GLY A 144 -22.30 -2.81 -17.49
C GLY A 144 -22.37 -3.32 -18.93
N GLY A 145 -21.27 -3.83 -19.47
CA GLY A 145 -21.23 -4.49 -20.78
C GLY A 145 -21.56 -6.00 -20.70
N SER A 146 -21.66 -6.63 -21.86
CA SER A 146 -21.73 -8.09 -21.96
C SER A 146 -20.41 -8.73 -21.51
N LEU A 147 -20.49 -9.95 -20.97
CA LEU A 147 -19.29 -10.69 -20.57
C LEU A 147 -18.44 -11.02 -21.80
N PRO A 148 -17.11 -10.84 -21.74
CA PRO A 148 -16.27 -11.15 -22.88
C PRO A 148 -16.29 -12.64 -23.20
N LYS A 149 -16.36 -12.96 -24.49
CA LYS A 149 -16.28 -14.32 -25.03
C LYS A 149 -14.92 -14.53 -25.69
N LEU A 150 -14.19 -15.56 -25.27
CA LEU A 150 -12.95 -15.97 -25.90
C LEU A 150 -13.27 -17.08 -26.93
N PRO A 151 -13.02 -16.86 -28.23
CA PRO A 151 -13.23 -17.88 -29.25
C PRO A 151 -12.35 -19.11 -29.05
N LEU A 152 -12.85 -20.30 -29.38
CA LEU A 152 -12.11 -21.56 -29.23
C LEU A 152 -10.72 -21.53 -29.89
N LYS A 153 -10.62 -20.90 -31.06
CA LYS A 153 -9.35 -20.76 -31.81
C LYS A 153 -8.26 -19.96 -31.07
N LEU A 154 -8.64 -19.18 -30.06
CA LEU A 154 -7.74 -18.41 -29.21
C LEU A 154 -7.55 -19.05 -27.83
N LEU A 155 -8.23 -20.16 -27.53
CA LEU A 155 -8.07 -20.87 -26.27
C LEU A 155 -6.77 -21.70 -26.33
N PRO A 156 -5.75 -21.39 -25.51
CA PRO A 156 -4.52 -22.16 -25.49
C PRO A 156 -4.73 -23.59 -24.98
N LYS A 157 -3.78 -24.48 -25.27
CA LYS A 157 -3.79 -25.86 -24.77
C LYS A 157 -3.70 -25.90 -23.24
N ALA A 158 -4.21 -26.98 -22.64
CA ALA A 158 -4.06 -27.23 -21.22
C ALA A 158 -2.58 -27.45 -20.87
N TRP A 159 -2.11 -26.85 -19.77
CA TRP A 159 -0.75 -27.04 -19.26
C TRP A 159 -0.71 -27.98 -18.05
N GLY A 160 0.24 -28.91 -18.06
CA GLY A 160 0.46 -29.87 -16.97
C GLY A 160 -0.61 -30.95 -16.81
N VAL A 161 -1.69 -30.93 -17.61
CA VAL A 161 -2.80 -31.89 -17.50
C VAL A 161 -3.36 -32.27 -18.88
N PRO A 162 -4.09 -33.41 -18.99
CA PRO A 162 -4.67 -33.84 -20.26
C PRO A 162 -5.62 -32.82 -20.89
N GLN A 163 -5.54 -32.66 -22.22
CA GLN A 163 -6.35 -31.69 -22.97
C GLN A 163 -7.87 -31.90 -22.82
N GLY A 164 -8.30 -33.16 -22.65
CA GLY A 164 -9.72 -33.50 -22.47
C GLY A 164 -10.36 -32.86 -21.24
N LEU A 165 -9.58 -32.47 -20.23
CA LEU A 165 -10.08 -31.85 -19.01
C LEU A 165 -10.62 -30.42 -19.24
N ILE A 166 -10.25 -29.74 -20.33
CA ILE A 166 -10.76 -28.39 -20.62
C ILE A 166 -12.29 -28.37 -20.59
N ARG A 167 -12.94 -29.35 -21.22
CA ARG A 167 -14.42 -29.42 -21.28
C ARG A 167 -15.08 -29.78 -19.94
N GLN A 168 -14.31 -30.27 -18.97
CA GLN A 168 -14.82 -30.59 -17.63
C GLN A 168 -14.76 -29.37 -16.70
N TYR A 169 -13.72 -28.54 -16.82
CA TYR A 169 -13.51 -27.38 -15.95
C TYR A 169 -13.95 -26.05 -16.56
N ILE A 170 -14.10 -25.98 -17.89
CA ILE A 170 -14.55 -24.78 -18.61
C ILE A 170 -15.83 -25.12 -19.37
N LYS A 171 -16.89 -24.36 -19.08
CA LYS A 171 -18.12 -24.39 -19.87
C LYS A 171 -17.88 -23.69 -21.22
N LEU A 172 -18.04 -24.43 -22.30
CA LEU A 172 -18.06 -23.89 -23.66
C LEU A 172 -19.51 -23.57 -24.06
N GLU A 173 -19.68 -22.47 -24.76
CA GLU A 173 -20.94 -22.06 -25.38
C GLU A 173 -21.19 -22.86 -26.68
N ASP A 174 -22.37 -22.75 -27.26
CA ASP A 174 -22.76 -23.49 -28.48
C ASP A 174 -21.87 -23.16 -29.69
N ASP A 175 -21.32 -21.95 -29.74
CA ASP A 175 -20.36 -21.49 -30.75
C ASP A 175 -18.91 -21.94 -30.45
N GLY A 176 -18.71 -22.73 -29.38
CA GLY A 176 -17.42 -23.22 -28.89
C GLY A 176 -16.61 -22.17 -28.13
N SER A 177 -17.08 -20.93 -28.00
CA SER A 177 -16.40 -19.90 -27.20
C SER A 177 -16.50 -20.20 -25.70
N CYS A 178 -15.62 -19.60 -24.90
CA CYS A 178 -15.75 -19.62 -23.44
C CYS A 178 -15.93 -18.20 -22.89
N ILE A 179 -16.86 -18.04 -21.95
CA ILE A 179 -17.06 -16.77 -21.25
C ILE A 179 -15.93 -16.60 -20.22
N ILE A 180 -15.23 -15.46 -20.28
CA ILE A 180 -14.14 -15.13 -19.34
C ILE A 180 -14.60 -14.11 -18.30
N GLY A 181 -14.05 -14.22 -17.10
CA GLY A 181 -14.32 -13.31 -15.98
C GLY A 181 -15.64 -13.58 -15.26
N GLY A 182 -15.96 -12.69 -14.31
CA GLY A 182 -17.22 -12.72 -13.57
C GLY A 182 -18.10 -11.52 -13.91
N ASP A 183 -19.41 -11.70 -13.80
CA ASP A 183 -20.42 -10.64 -13.76
C ASP A 183 -20.57 -10.00 -12.38
N ARG A 184 -20.02 -10.65 -11.35
CA ARG A 184 -20.07 -10.19 -9.96
C ARG A 184 -18.74 -9.56 -9.58
N SER A 185 -18.79 -8.29 -9.19
CA SER A 185 -17.70 -7.61 -8.49
C SER A 185 -17.96 -7.64 -6.99
N LEU A 186 -16.89 -7.57 -6.18
CA LEU A 186 -17.06 -7.26 -4.77
C LEU A 186 -17.71 -5.88 -4.64
N GLN A 187 -18.77 -5.80 -3.84
CA GLN A 187 -19.44 -4.54 -3.58
C GLN A 187 -18.49 -3.57 -2.87
N ASP A 188 -18.54 -2.29 -3.24
CA ASP A 188 -17.69 -1.26 -2.62
C ASP A 188 -17.86 -1.22 -1.10
N LYS A 189 -19.09 -1.41 -0.59
CA LYS A 189 -19.36 -1.51 0.86
C LYS A 189 -18.60 -2.67 1.52
N TYR A 190 -18.49 -3.82 0.85
CA TYR A 190 -17.75 -4.96 1.38
C TYR A 190 -16.23 -4.69 1.34
N LEU A 191 -15.74 -4.10 0.25
CA LEU A 191 -14.34 -3.70 0.13
C LEU A 191 -13.93 -2.71 1.21
N LEU A 192 -14.74 -1.68 1.47
CA LEU A 192 -14.48 -0.70 2.53
C LEU A 192 -14.43 -1.36 3.91
N ARG A 193 -15.35 -2.30 4.19
CA ARG A 193 -15.32 -3.07 5.45
C ARG A 193 -14.07 -3.93 5.59
N LEU A 194 -13.64 -4.57 4.49
CA LEU A 194 -12.43 -5.39 4.50
C LEU A 194 -11.18 -4.53 4.70
N VAL A 195 -11.09 -3.39 4.02
CA VAL A 195 -9.98 -2.43 4.19
C VAL A 195 -9.95 -1.90 5.62
N ALA A 196 -11.09 -1.49 6.18
CA ALA A 196 -11.17 -1.03 7.57
C ALA A 196 -10.71 -2.12 8.56
N ALA A 197 -11.14 -3.37 8.36
CA ALA A 197 -10.67 -4.49 9.21
C ALA A 197 -9.16 -4.74 9.08
N MET A 198 -8.60 -4.59 7.87
CA MET A 198 -7.15 -4.67 7.67
C MET A 198 -6.41 -3.52 8.34
N GLU A 199 -6.98 -2.31 8.31
CA GLU A 199 -6.44 -1.13 8.99
C GLU A 199 -6.45 -1.30 10.50
N GLU A 200 -7.55 -1.81 11.07
CA GLU A 200 -7.66 -2.13 12.51
C GLU A 200 -6.60 -3.15 12.93
N VAL A 201 -6.51 -4.29 12.23
CA VAL A 201 -5.50 -5.33 12.52
C VAL A 201 -4.07 -4.79 12.39
N PHE A 202 -3.80 -3.94 11.41
CA PHE A 202 -2.49 -3.32 11.26
C PHE A 202 -2.21 -2.36 12.43
N MET A 203 -3.18 -1.53 12.79
CA MET A 203 -3.06 -0.59 13.90
C MET A 203 -2.84 -1.31 15.24
N ASP A 204 -3.55 -2.41 15.50
CA ASP A 204 -3.40 -3.21 16.72
C ASP A 204 -2.00 -3.84 16.81
N ASN A 205 -1.49 -4.37 15.70
CA ASN A 205 -0.19 -5.05 15.67
C ASN A 205 0.99 -4.06 15.72
N TYR A 206 0.89 -2.93 15.02
CA TYR A 206 2.03 -2.03 14.83
C TYR A 206 1.92 -0.73 15.63
N GLY A 207 0.73 -0.32 16.07
CA GLY A 207 0.50 0.93 16.81
C GLY A 207 0.68 2.19 15.96
N VAL A 208 0.64 2.07 14.63
CA VAL A 208 0.72 3.19 13.67
C VAL A 208 -0.21 2.92 12.51
N HIS A 209 -0.94 3.94 12.06
CA HIS A 209 -1.93 3.80 11.01
C HIS A 209 -1.24 3.55 9.66
N PRO A 210 -1.73 2.61 8.83
CA PRO A 210 -1.08 2.24 7.57
C PRO A 210 -1.00 3.39 6.55
N SER A 211 -1.91 4.37 6.60
CA SER A 211 -1.82 5.57 5.77
C SER A 211 -0.58 6.41 6.07
N LEU A 212 -0.14 6.48 7.32
CA LEU A 212 1.11 7.17 7.69
C LEU A 212 2.33 6.42 7.18
N VAL A 213 2.31 5.08 7.21
CA VAL A 213 3.38 4.25 6.65
C VAL A 213 3.49 4.48 5.14
N ALA A 214 2.35 4.48 4.43
CA ALA A 214 2.30 4.76 3.00
C ALA A 214 2.81 6.18 2.67
N ASP A 215 2.40 7.18 3.46
CA ASP A 215 2.88 8.56 3.31
C ASP A 215 4.38 8.70 3.62
N MET A 216 4.89 8.00 4.64
CA MET A 216 6.31 7.96 4.99
C MET A 216 7.13 7.42 3.82
N HIS A 217 6.71 6.30 3.23
CA HIS A 217 7.34 5.76 2.03
C HIS A 217 7.31 6.78 0.88
N GLN A 218 6.13 7.34 0.58
CA GLN A 218 5.93 8.20 -0.60
C GLN A 218 6.64 9.56 -0.49
N TYR A 219 6.66 10.18 0.70
CA TYR A 219 7.16 11.55 0.87
C TYR A 219 8.56 11.63 1.49
N VAL A 220 9.02 10.59 2.20
CA VAL A 220 10.36 10.57 2.82
C VAL A 220 11.29 9.67 2.02
N TYR A 221 11.02 8.36 1.96
CA TYR A 221 11.93 7.40 1.32
C TYR A 221 12.03 7.55 -0.20
N ARG A 222 10.90 7.70 -0.90
CA ARG A 222 10.93 7.82 -2.36
C ARG A 222 11.70 9.04 -2.84
N ARG A 223 11.80 10.09 -2.02
CA ARG A 223 12.55 11.31 -2.34
C ARG A 223 14.05 11.17 -2.15
N THR A 224 14.50 10.29 -1.26
CA THR A 224 15.93 10.03 -1.05
C THR A 224 16.51 9.12 -2.13
N GLY A 225 15.68 8.60 -3.05
CA GLY A 225 16.11 7.72 -4.13
C GLY A 225 16.42 6.29 -3.67
N VAL A 226 16.08 5.94 -2.43
CA VAL A 226 16.25 4.58 -1.91
C VAL A 226 15.20 3.69 -2.57
N ILE A 227 15.66 2.66 -3.29
CA ILE A 227 14.83 1.66 -3.97
C ILE A 227 14.87 0.37 -3.15
N GLY A 228 13.73 -0.32 -3.02
CA GLY A 228 13.67 -1.64 -2.40
C GLY A 228 13.65 -1.64 -0.87
N VAL A 229 13.23 -0.54 -0.23
CA VAL A 229 13.02 -0.49 1.23
C VAL A 229 11.91 -1.45 1.63
N GLN A 230 12.16 -2.28 2.63
CA GLN A 230 11.17 -3.24 3.11
C GLN A 230 10.02 -2.54 3.85
N PRO A 231 8.77 -2.98 3.69
CA PRO A 231 7.61 -2.41 4.38
C PRO A 231 7.76 -2.37 5.91
N GLU A 232 8.45 -3.36 6.49
CA GLU A 232 8.72 -3.47 7.92
C GLU A 232 9.60 -2.32 8.41
N ASP A 233 10.64 -1.97 7.65
CA ASP A 233 11.55 -0.86 7.97
C ASP A 233 10.83 0.49 7.92
N VAL A 234 10.00 0.69 6.91
CA VAL A 234 9.18 1.91 6.79
C VAL A 234 8.20 2.00 7.96
N THR A 235 7.59 0.87 8.34
CA THR A 235 6.62 0.79 9.44
C THR A 235 7.28 1.13 10.77
N ALA A 236 8.43 0.53 11.06
CA ALA A 236 9.20 0.81 12.28
C ALA A 236 9.64 2.28 12.34
N THR A 237 10.10 2.83 11.22
CA THR A 237 10.54 4.24 11.14
C THR A 237 9.37 5.21 11.31
N ALA A 238 8.23 4.96 10.66
CA ALA A 238 7.03 5.76 10.82
C ALA A 238 6.52 5.74 12.27
N LYS A 239 6.48 4.55 12.90
CA LYS A 239 6.11 4.38 14.31
C LYS A 239 7.02 5.19 15.24
N LYS A 240 8.33 5.10 15.05
CA LYS A 240 9.31 5.86 15.84
C LYS A 240 9.11 7.36 15.64
N ALA A 241 9.06 7.82 14.40
CA ALA A 241 8.93 9.25 14.08
C ALA A 241 7.64 9.88 14.60
N VAL A 242 6.51 9.15 14.57
CA VAL A 242 5.24 9.66 15.12
C VAL A 242 5.26 9.68 16.65
N SER A 243 5.83 8.65 17.29
CA SER A 243 5.96 8.62 18.76
C SER A 243 6.87 9.74 19.31
N GLU A 244 7.83 10.18 18.50
CA GLU A 244 8.75 11.28 18.80
C GLU A 244 8.20 12.64 18.34
N ASN A 245 6.94 12.76 17.91
CA ASN A 245 6.33 14.01 17.42
C ASN A 245 7.06 14.68 16.23
N ARG A 246 7.77 13.90 15.41
CA ARG A 246 8.55 14.42 14.27
C ARG A 246 7.75 14.52 12.98
N LEU A 247 6.62 13.82 12.86
CA LEU A 247 5.82 13.81 11.64
C LEU A 247 4.80 14.95 11.59
N HIS A 248 4.73 15.62 10.44
CA HIS A 248 3.84 16.74 10.18
C HIS A 248 3.15 16.59 8.82
N LYS A 249 1.84 16.82 8.76
CA LYS A 249 1.04 16.86 7.53
C LYS A 249 0.90 18.31 7.07
N CYS A 250 1.12 18.58 5.79
CA CYS A 250 0.84 19.88 5.20
C CYS A 250 -0.64 20.03 4.90
N LEU A 251 -1.29 21.05 5.45
CA LEU A 251 -2.71 21.30 5.22
C LEU A 251 -3.00 21.81 3.82
N ILE A 252 -2.00 22.30 3.07
CA ILE A 252 -2.17 22.81 1.70
C ILE A 252 -2.12 21.69 0.67
N CYS A 253 -1.04 20.89 0.66
CA CYS A 253 -0.79 19.87 -0.36
C CYS A 253 -0.99 18.42 0.13
N GLY A 254 -1.28 18.21 1.41
CA GLY A 254 -1.46 16.89 2.00
C GLY A 254 -0.17 16.07 2.15
N ALA A 255 1.00 16.60 1.79
CA ALA A 255 2.25 15.87 1.93
C ALA A 255 2.66 15.68 3.40
N LEU A 256 3.22 14.53 3.72
CA LEU A 256 3.89 14.28 4.99
C LEU A 256 5.29 14.89 4.96
N SER A 257 5.73 15.48 6.06
CA SER A 257 7.07 16.03 6.26
C SER A 257 7.58 15.59 7.62
N GLU A 258 8.83 15.16 7.66
CA GLU A 258 9.50 14.73 8.89
C GLU A 258 10.47 15.82 9.34
N LEU A 259 10.48 16.07 10.64
CA LEU A 259 11.49 16.90 11.29
C LEU A 259 12.82 16.13 11.31
N VAL A 260 13.83 16.72 10.67
CA VAL A 260 15.17 16.11 10.57
C VAL A 260 15.82 16.08 11.95
N VAL A 261 16.25 14.90 12.36
CA VAL A 261 17.03 14.72 13.59
C VAL A 261 18.45 15.22 13.33
N PRO A 262 18.96 16.21 14.09
CA PRO A 262 20.33 16.66 13.94
C PRO A 262 21.31 15.52 14.25
N PRO A 263 22.44 15.44 13.54
CA PRO A 263 23.49 14.48 13.88
C PRO A 263 23.98 14.69 15.33
N PRO A 264 24.25 13.61 16.11
CA PRO A 264 24.70 13.72 17.50
C PRO A 264 25.95 14.61 17.66
N GLU A 265 26.86 14.58 16.68
CA GLU A 265 28.07 15.38 16.68
C GLU A 265 27.82 16.89 16.56
N TRP A 266 26.62 17.33 16.13
CA TRP A 266 26.25 18.75 16.15
C TRP A 266 25.82 19.22 17.54
N LEU A 267 25.35 18.29 18.37
CA LEU A 267 24.73 18.53 19.68
C LEU A 267 25.73 18.34 20.84
N ALA A 268 26.81 17.61 20.61
CA ALA A 268 27.90 17.40 21.54
C ALA A 268 28.88 18.59 21.62
N PRO A 269 29.79 18.64 22.62
CA PRO A 269 30.78 19.70 22.75
C PRO A 269 31.68 19.81 21.50
N GLY A 270 31.91 21.03 21.04
CA GLY A 270 32.60 21.29 19.77
C GLY A 270 31.68 21.18 18.53
N GLY A 271 30.47 20.65 18.68
CA GLY A 271 29.45 20.57 17.65
C GLY A 271 28.86 21.93 17.26
N LYS A 272 28.32 22.01 16.03
CA LYS A 272 27.78 23.25 15.45
C LYS A 272 26.72 23.91 16.31
N LEU A 273 25.71 23.15 16.77
CA LEU A 273 24.57 23.68 17.52
C LEU A 273 24.94 23.92 18.98
N HIS A 274 25.76 23.04 19.56
CA HIS A 274 26.29 23.22 20.91
C HIS A 274 27.10 24.52 21.04
N ASN A 275 28.04 24.75 20.11
CA ASN A 275 28.84 25.98 20.10
C ASN A 275 27.98 27.23 19.87
N LEU A 276 26.96 27.14 19.00
CA LEU A 276 26.04 28.24 18.76
C LEU A 276 25.27 28.61 20.04
N ALA A 277 24.72 27.63 20.76
CA ALA A 277 24.04 27.88 22.03
C ALA A 277 24.99 28.51 23.07
N LYS A 278 26.22 28.00 23.19
CA LYS A 278 27.22 28.50 24.15
C LYS A 278 27.69 29.91 23.81
N SER A 279 27.92 30.20 22.53
CA SER A 279 28.31 31.55 22.07
C SER A 279 27.21 32.59 22.29
N THR A 280 25.94 32.18 22.15
CA THR A 280 24.79 33.08 22.26
C THR A 280 24.34 33.31 23.70
N HIS A 281 24.46 32.29 24.56
CA HIS A 281 23.91 32.32 25.91
C HIS A 281 24.94 32.18 27.03
N GLY A 282 26.22 32.03 26.71
CA GLY A 282 27.28 31.75 27.68
C GLY A 282 27.20 30.30 28.18
N GLN A 283 27.36 30.10 29.48
CA GLN A 283 27.29 28.76 30.08
C GLN A 283 25.89 28.17 29.92
N LEU A 284 25.81 26.93 29.42
CA LEU A 284 24.55 26.22 29.24
C LEU A 284 23.98 25.79 30.60
N LYS A 285 22.65 25.81 30.72
CA LYS A 285 21.89 25.53 31.95
C LYS A 285 20.78 24.53 31.65
N GLN A 286 20.53 23.60 32.58
CA GLN A 286 19.52 22.54 32.42
C GLN A 286 18.07 23.07 32.39
N ASP A 287 17.79 24.19 33.05
CA ASP A 287 16.46 24.79 33.18
C ASP A 287 16.06 25.67 31.98
N LYS A 288 16.90 25.70 30.93
CA LYS A 288 16.71 26.56 29.77
C LYS A 288 16.56 25.75 28.48
N ASN A 289 15.63 26.19 27.65
CA ASN A 289 15.46 25.70 26.28
C ASN A 289 16.25 26.56 25.29
N TYR A 290 16.90 25.88 24.34
CA TYR A 290 17.73 26.47 23.30
C TYR A 290 17.05 26.27 21.96
N SER A 291 16.59 27.36 21.34
CA SER A 291 15.87 27.32 20.07
C SER A 291 16.81 27.54 18.89
N PHE A 292 16.67 26.72 17.85
CA PHE A 292 17.41 26.80 16.60
C PHE A 292 16.43 26.90 15.42
N PRO A 293 15.92 28.10 15.09
CA PRO A 293 14.86 28.28 14.10
C PRO A 293 15.22 27.76 12.70
N LEU A 294 16.48 27.94 12.27
CA LEU A 294 16.95 27.43 10.97
C LEU A 294 16.92 25.91 10.86
N ASN A 295 16.93 25.22 12.00
CA ASN A 295 16.89 23.77 12.10
C ASN A 295 15.50 23.26 12.54
N ASN A 296 14.56 24.15 12.86
CA ASN A 296 13.23 23.82 13.39
C ASN A 296 13.24 23.00 14.69
N ILE A 297 14.33 23.08 15.47
CA ILE A 297 14.49 22.32 16.71
C ILE A 297 14.60 23.22 17.93
N VAL A 298 14.13 22.70 19.07
CA VAL A 298 14.36 23.22 20.40
C VAL A 298 15.07 22.11 21.19
N CYS A 299 16.11 22.45 21.93
CA CYS A 299 16.87 21.50 22.73
C CYS A 299 16.88 21.91 24.21
N SER A 300 16.84 20.92 25.09
CA SER A 300 17.28 21.07 26.48
C SER A 300 18.78 20.75 26.58
N TYR A 301 19.40 21.04 27.71
CA TYR A 301 20.81 20.72 27.95
C TYR A 301 20.93 19.67 29.06
N ASP A 302 21.67 18.59 28.77
CA ASP A 302 22.09 17.60 29.76
C ASP A 302 23.51 17.91 30.25
N SER A 303 23.62 18.43 31.46
CA SER A 303 24.91 18.75 32.07
C SER A 303 25.74 17.54 32.49
N VAL A 304 25.15 16.34 32.61
CA VAL A 304 25.90 15.13 32.97
C VAL A 304 26.75 14.67 31.80
N SER A 305 26.14 14.65 30.61
CA SER A 305 26.81 14.23 29.38
C SER A 305 27.42 15.40 28.59
N ASP A 306 27.19 16.64 29.02
CA ASP A 306 27.55 17.89 28.33
C ASP A 306 27.00 17.93 26.89
N VAL A 307 25.72 17.61 26.68
CA VAL A 307 25.09 17.56 25.35
C VAL A 307 23.76 18.31 25.28
N LEU A 308 23.42 18.81 24.09
CA LEU A 308 22.07 19.25 23.78
C LEU A 308 21.17 18.06 23.43
N VAL A 309 19.99 17.99 24.04
CA VAL A 309 18.99 16.94 23.79
C VAL A 309 17.78 17.56 23.08
N PRO A 310 17.44 17.16 21.85
CA PRO A 310 16.29 17.70 21.14
C PRO A 310 14.98 17.38 21.87
N ASP A 311 14.16 18.40 22.11
CA ASP A 311 12.79 18.27 22.58
C ASP A 311 11.83 18.45 21.41
N PHE A 312 11.36 17.33 20.86
CA PHE A 312 10.44 17.33 19.73
C PHE A 312 9.00 17.72 20.10
N ASN A 313 8.66 17.82 21.39
CA ASN A 313 7.38 18.39 21.81
C ASN A 313 7.37 19.91 21.65
N LEU A 314 8.53 20.56 21.75
CA LEU A 314 8.71 22.00 21.56
C LEU A 314 9.22 22.36 20.16
N SER A 315 9.85 21.41 19.47
CA SER A 315 10.30 21.57 18.08
C SER A 315 9.14 21.49 17.09
N ASN A 316 9.09 22.36 16.10
CA ASN A 316 8.00 22.36 15.13
C ASN A 316 8.51 22.75 13.74
N LEU A 317 8.02 22.05 12.72
CA LEU A 317 8.32 22.40 11.33
C LEU A 317 7.52 23.66 10.94
N THR A 318 8.17 24.65 10.33
CA THR A 318 7.47 25.87 9.87
C THR A 318 6.97 25.77 8.43
N ASN A 319 7.59 24.94 7.60
CA ASN A 319 7.31 24.86 6.17
C ASN A 319 7.29 23.41 5.68
N CYS A 320 6.38 23.10 4.75
CA CYS A 320 6.31 21.80 4.11
C CYS A 320 7.54 21.52 3.25
N ASN A 321 8.12 20.32 3.36
CA ASN A 321 9.24 19.89 2.53
C ASN A 321 8.84 19.67 1.05
N CYS A 322 7.54 19.63 0.74
CA CYS A 322 7.03 19.47 -0.63
C CYS A 322 6.73 20.82 -1.29
N CYS A 323 5.75 21.56 -0.79
CA CYS A 323 5.27 22.77 -1.44
C CYS A 323 5.83 24.07 -0.84
N ARG A 324 6.68 23.98 0.20
CA ARG A 324 7.18 25.12 0.99
C ARG A 324 6.11 25.96 1.70
N GLY A 325 4.84 25.56 1.62
CA GLY A 325 3.73 26.19 2.34
C GLY A 325 3.95 26.16 3.86
N ASN A 326 3.47 27.19 4.54
CA ASN A 326 3.69 27.44 5.97
C ASN A 326 2.62 26.79 6.89
N SER A 327 1.68 26.04 6.32
CA SER A 327 0.61 25.38 7.05
C SER A 327 0.92 23.88 7.18
N VAL A 328 1.59 23.53 8.27
CA VAL A 328 1.95 22.16 8.64
C VAL A 328 1.53 21.89 10.08
N ARG A 329 1.03 20.68 10.35
CA ARG A 329 0.54 20.26 11.67
C ARG A 329 1.04 18.88 12.02
N ARG A 330 1.31 18.64 13.30
CA ARG A 330 1.68 17.31 13.79
C ARG A 330 0.58 16.31 13.48
N VAL A 331 0.98 15.05 13.33
CA VAL A 331 0.06 13.92 13.23
C VAL A 331 0.25 12.98 14.39
N LYS A 332 -0.85 12.36 14.84
CA LYS A 332 -0.84 11.29 15.83
C LYS A 332 -0.66 9.94 15.15
N SER A 333 -0.43 8.88 15.94
CA SER A 333 -0.23 7.52 15.44
C SER A 333 -1.42 6.98 14.63
N ASP A 334 -2.64 7.44 14.91
CA ASP A 334 -3.88 7.12 14.20
C ASP A 334 -4.07 7.91 12.87
N ALA A 335 -3.04 8.65 12.42
CA ALA A 335 -3.07 9.59 11.29
C ALA A 335 -3.95 10.84 11.49
N SER A 336 -4.55 11.03 12.67
CA SER A 336 -5.30 12.25 12.97
C SER A 336 -4.36 13.46 13.03
N ILE A 337 -4.83 14.59 12.52
CA ILE A 337 -4.07 15.85 12.48
C ILE A 337 -4.33 16.61 13.77
N VAL A 338 -3.26 17.10 14.41
CA VAL A 338 -3.34 18.00 15.56
C VAL A 338 -3.56 19.43 15.05
N TYR A 339 -4.82 19.75 14.72
CA TYR A 339 -5.21 21.07 14.25
C TYR A 339 -5.08 22.14 15.34
N LEU A 340 -4.87 23.37 14.89
CA LEU A 340 -4.98 24.60 15.66
C LEU A 340 -6.22 25.37 15.23
N ASP A 341 -6.72 26.21 16.12
CA ASP A 341 -7.85 27.08 15.84
C ASP A 341 -7.58 27.95 14.61
N GLY A 342 -8.53 27.90 13.67
CA GLY A 342 -8.46 28.58 12.39
C GLY A 342 -7.91 27.73 11.24
N ASP A 343 -7.41 26.52 11.51
CA ASP A 343 -6.92 25.65 10.46
C ASP A 343 -8.01 25.20 9.50
N ARG A 344 -7.66 25.15 8.21
CA ARG A 344 -8.45 24.42 7.22
C ARG A 344 -8.32 22.92 7.43
N THR A 345 -9.44 22.22 7.50
CA THR A 345 -9.51 20.76 7.61
C THR A 345 -9.65 20.08 6.24
N ASN A 346 -9.64 18.76 6.21
CA ASN A 346 -9.86 17.97 4.99
C ASN A 346 -11.34 17.73 4.67
N THR A 347 -12.25 18.14 5.56
CA THR A 347 -13.69 17.94 5.38
C THR A 347 -14.26 19.02 4.47
N ARG A 348 -15.02 18.62 3.43
CA ARG A 348 -15.68 19.57 2.53
C ARG A 348 -16.73 20.38 3.28
N SER A 349 -16.79 21.68 2.97
CA SER A 349 -17.85 22.54 3.47
C SER A 349 -19.12 22.38 2.63
N SER A 350 -20.28 22.48 3.29
CA SER A 350 -21.60 22.37 2.65
C SER A 350 -22.22 23.73 2.27
N GLY A 351 -21.47 24.83 2.38
CA GLY A 351 -21.98 26.17 2.06
C GLY A 351 -21.35 27.34 2.84
N GLY A 352 -20.09 27.19 3.31
CA GLY A 352 -19.38 28.22 4.06
C GLY A 352 -19.02 29.47 3.24
N LYS A 353 -19.01 30.63 3.91
CA LYS A 353 -18.57 31.95 3.42
C LYS A 353 -17.08 32.00 3.08
N CYS A 354 -16.26 31.10 3.64
CA CYS A 354 -14.80 31.15 3.52
C CYS A 354 -14.27 30.92 2.08
N GLY A 355 -15.09 30.41 1.15
CA GLY A 355 -14.72 30.25 -0.27
C GLY A 355 -13.62 29.21 -0.55
N CYS A 356 -12.93 28.70 0.47
CA CYS A 356 -11.88 27.69 0.32
C CYS A 356 -12.42 26.27 0.04
N GLY A 357 -13.73 26.04 0.25
CA GLY A 357 -14.42 24.77 0.00
C GLY A 357 -14.31 23.72 1.11
N PHE A 358 -13.67 24.05 2.24
CA PHE A 358 -13.43 23.14 3.36
C PHE A 358 -13.86 23.74 4.69
N LYS A 359 -14.09 22.88 5.68
CA LYS A 359 -14.37 23.28 7.07
C LYS A 359 -13.12 23.75 7.78
N HIS A 360 -13.29 24.49 8.87
CA HIS A 360 -12.23 25.02 9.72
C HIS A 360 -12.31 24.45 11.12
N TYR A 361 -11.16 24.18 11.71
CA TYR A 361 -11.06 23.69 13.07
C TYR A 361 -11.14 24.84 14.06
N TRP A 362 -11.92 24.66 15.12
CA TRP A 362 -11.97 25.56 16.26
C TRP A 362 -12.43 24.80 17.52
N ASP A 363 -11.72 24.94 18.63
CA ASP A 363 -12.11 24.39 19.94
C ASP A 363 -12.61 22.93 19.88
N GLY A 364 -11.83 22.06 19.21
CA GLY A 364 -12.15 20.63 19.10
C GLY A 364 -13.21 20.25 18.06
N LYS A 365 -13.75 21.21 17.29
CA LYS A 365 -14.84 20.98 16.32
C LYS A 365 -14.54 21.57 14.96
N GLU A 366 -15.23 21.05 13.93
CA GLU A 366 -15.16 21.56 12.57
C GLU A 366 -16.38 22.42 12.23
N TYR A 367 -16.13 23.61 11.69
CA TYR A 367 -17.15 24.58 11.31
C TYR A 367 -17.04 24.92 9.82
N ASP A 368 -18.16 25.14 9.15
CA ASP A 368 -18.16 25.60 7.75
C ASP A 368 -17.53 27.00 7.58
N ASN A 369 -17.47 27.78 8.65
CA ASN A 369 -16.92 29.12 8.69
C ASN A 369 -15.95 29.26 9.87
N LEU A 370 -14.98 30.17 9.73
CA LEU A 370 -14.22 30.64 10.88
C LEU A 370 -15.15 31.35 11.86
N PRO A 371 -14.97 31.19 13.19
CA PRO A 371 -15.74 31.95 14.16
C PRO A 371 -15.56 33.46 13.94
N GLU A 372 -16.69 34.17 13.92
CA GLU A 372 -16.72 35.62 13.84
C GLU A 372 -16.66 36.17 15.28
N ALA A 373 -15.61 36.95 15.59
CA ALA A 373 -15.52 37.63 16.88
C ALA A 373 -16.41 38.88 16.82
N PHE A 374 -17.49 38.90 17.61
CA PHE A 374 -18.36 40.06 17.75
C PHE A 374 -17.96 40.84 19.02
N PRO A 375 -17.47 42.09 18.90
CA PRO A 375 -17.23 42.92 20.07
C PRO A 375 -18.57 43.28 20.71
N ILE A 376 -18.81 42.80 21.93
CA ILE A 376 -19.98 43.18 22.72
C ILE A 376 -19.66 44.49 23.41
N THR A 377 -20.25 45.58 22.93
CA THR A 377 -20.13 46.88 23.58
C THR A 377 -21.23 47.01 24.62
N LEU A 378 -20.86 47.19 25.89
CA LEU A 378 -21.79 47.40 27.00
C LEU A 378 -21.72 48.85 27.46
N GLU A 379 -22.85 49.54 27.49
CA GLU A 379 -22.96 50.86 28.08
C GLU A 379 -23.55 50.75 29.49
N TRP A 380 -22.77 51.17 30.50
CA TRP A 380 -23.19 51.19 31.90
C TRP A 380 -22.98 52.58 32.48
N SER A 381 -24.05 53.21 32.99
CA SER A 381 -24.02 54.56 33.59
C SER A 381 -23.32 55.62 32.72
N GLY A 382 -23.58 55.61 31.41
CA GLY A 382 -23.00 56.58 30.46
C GLY A 382 -21.52 56.34 30.13
N ARG A 383 -20.95 55.19 30.52
CA ARG A 383 -19.61 54.75 30.12
C ARG A 383 -19.71 53.51 29.24
N VAL A 384 -19.05 53.59 28.09
CA VAL A 384 -18.94 52.47 27.14
C VAL A 384 -17.75 51.61 27.53
N VAL A 385 -18.00 50.35 27.87
CA VAL A 385 -17.00 49.30 28.05
C VAL A 385 -17.00 48.43 26.79
N ARG A 386 -15.84 48.27 26.17
CA ARG A 386 -15.63 47.47 24.96
C ARG A 386 -14.92 46.17 25.27
#